data_AF-A0A833YNC8-F1
#
_entry.id   AF-A0A833YNC8-F1
#
_cell.length_a   1.000
_cell.length_b   1.000
_cell.length_c   1.000
_cell.angle_alpha   90.00
_cell.angle_beta   90.00
_cell.angle_gamma   90.00
#
_symmetry.space_group_name_H-M   'P 1'
#
loop_
_entity.id
_entity.type
_entity.pdbx_description
1 polymer ?
#
loop_
_entity_poly.entity_id
_entity_poly.type
_entity_poly.pdbx_seq_one_letter_code
_entity_poly.pdbx_strand_id
1 'polypeptide(L)'
;MQGRLVCRGADERNLAAERLQHDAAQLRDLFLQLGLEESVQCAPVLLTLRKLLNLRDPTMLGLEVASLRQQFPDVSEDHVSALLDLRGDVSQEQRLAALSSLQDGSQPSPPAGRRALFSLVPAPTPAPSNCIFSGICV
;
A
#
# COMPACT_ATOMS: atom_id res chain seq x y z
N MET A 1 18.35 -6.99 9.95
CA MET A 1 18.47 -6.58 8.55
C MET A 1 17.41 -7.30 7.73
N GLN A 2 16.15 -6.83 7.73
CA GLN A 2 15.19 -7.27 6.72
C GLN A 2 15.43 -6.40 5.49
N GLY A 3 15.95 -7.01 4.41
CA GLY A 3 16.09 -6.31 3.14
C GLY A 3 14.74 -5.87 2.62
N ARG A 4 14.71 -4.76 1.86
CA ARG A 4 13.49 -4.27 1.21
C ARG A 4 13.02 -5.31 0.19
N LEU A 5 11.84 -5.86 0.41
CA LEU A 5 11.18 -6.74 -0.56
C LEU A 5 10.77 -5.91 -1.78
N VAL A 6 11.12 -6.38 -2.97
CA VAL A 6 10.76 -5.80 -4.26
C VAL A 6 10.47 -6.95 -5.20
N CYS A 7 9.31 -6.94 -5.83
CA CYS A 7 8.94 -7.90 -6.86
C CYS A 7 9.64 -7.53 -8.17
N ARG A 8 10.43 -8.46 -8.71
CA ARG A 8 11.22 -8.26 -9.94
C ARG A 8 10.46 -8.56 -11.22
N GLY A 9 9.23 -9.05 -11.11
CA GLY A 9 8.40 -9.41 -12.26
C GLY A 9 7.01 -9.90 -11.86
N ALA A 10 6.20 -10.23 -12.86
CA ALA A 10 4.81 -10.65 -12.67
C ALA A 10 4.67 -11.92 -11.82
N ASP A 11 5.59 -12.88 -11.95
CA ASP A 11 5.55 -14.13 -11.17
C ASP A 11 5.79 -13.89 -9.68
N GLU A 12 6.76 -13.03 -9.33
CA GLU A 12 6.99 -12.65 -7.94
C GLU A 12 5.81 -11.84 -7.37
N ARG A 13 5.20 -10.96 -8.17
CA ARG A 13 3.98 -10.23 -7.78
C ARG A 13 2.82 -11.19 -7.53
N ASN A 14 2.63 -12.19 -8.40
CA ASN A 14 1.64 -13.25 -8.23
C ASN A 14 1.89 -14.04 -6.94
N LEU A 15 3.13 -14.46 -6.69
CA LEU A 15 3.48 -15.19 -5.47
C LEU A 15 3.22 -14.37 -4.20
N ALA A 16 3.60 -13.09 -4.21
CA ALA A 16 3.33 -12.18 -3.09
C ALA A 16 1.82 -11.98 -2.88
N ALA A 17 1.06 -11.86 -3.96
CA ALA A 17 -0.39 -11.71 -3.94
C ALA A 17 -1.10 -12.96 -3.36
N GLU A 18 -0.69 -14.15 -3.79
CA GLU A 18 -1.22 -15.42 -3.24
C GLU A 18 -0.85 -15.58 -1.76
N ARG A 19 0.37 -15.18 -1.38
CA ARG A 19 0.79 -15.18 0.02
C ARG A 19 -0.09 -14.26 0.88
N LEU A 20 -0.33 -13.03 0.42
CA LEU A 20 -1.23 -12.10 1.12
C LEU A 20 -2.66 -12.64 1.26
N GLN A 21 -3.17 -13.35 0.24
CA GLN A 21 -4.47 -14.00 0.34
C GLN A 21 -4.49 -15.06 1.45
N HIS A 22 -3.45 -15.91 1.49
CA HIS A 22 -3.33 -16.94 2.49
C HIS A 22 -3.22 -16.36 3.90
N ASP A 23 -2.33 -15.38 4.09
CA ASP A 23 -2.12 -14.71 5.37
C ASP A 23 -3.41 -14.00 5.85
N ALA A 24 -4.19 -13.39 4.94
CA ALA A 24 -5.47 -12.78 5.27
C ALA A 24 -6.50 -13.79 5.79
N ALA A 25 -6.56 -14.98 5.18
CA ALA A 25 -7.44 -16.05 5.63
C ALA A 25 -7.00 -16.59 6.99
N GLN A 26 -5.70 -16.87 7.16
CA GLN A 26 -5.16 -17.36 8.43
C GLN A 26 -5.36 -16.38 9.58
N LEU A 27 -5.12 -15.08 9.36
CA LEU A 27 -5.32 -14.04 10.37
C LEU A 27 -6.80 -13.92 10.74
N ARG A 28 -7.70 -13.93 9.75
CA ARG A 28 -9.14 -13.91 10.03
C ARG A 28 -9.53 -15.08 10.91
N ASP A 29 -9.15 -16.29 10.53
CA ASP A 29 -9.55 -17.50 11.24
C ASP A 29 -8.94 -17.52 12.66
N LEU A 30 -7.70 -17.05 12.82
CA LEU A 30 -7.05 -16.87 14.13
C LEU A 30 -7.79 -15.85 15.01
N PHE A 31 -8.15 -14.68 14.46
CA PHE A 31 -8.88 -13.67 15.22
C PHE A 31 -10.24 -14.18 15.69
N LEU A 32 -10.96 -14.93 14.85
CA LEU A 32 -12.22 -15.56 15.23
C LEU A 32 -12.02 -16.60 16.35
N GLN A 33 -10.99 -17.44 16.25
CA GLN A 33 -10.67 -18.44 17.29
C GLN A 33 -10.32 -17.80 18.64
N LEU A 34 -9.70 -16.61 18.62
CA LEU A 34 -9.33 -15.85 19.81
C LEU A 34 -10.46 -14.94 20.34
N GLY A 35 -11.63 -14.91 19.69
CA GLY A 35 -12.74 -14.01 20.06
C GLY A 35 -12.47 -12.52 19.77
N LEU A 36 -11.51 -12.23 18.88
CA LEU A 36 -11.12 -10.88 18.48
C LEU A 36 -11.86 -10.43 17.20
N GLU A 37 -13.19 -10.48 17.23
CA GLU A 37 -14.03 -10.19 16.05
C GLU A 37 -13.80 -8.79 15.47
N GLU A 38 -13.49 -7.80 16.31
CA GLU A 38 -13.14 -6.45 15.86
C GLU A 38 -11.87 -6.43 14.99
N SER A 39 -10.90 -7.31 15.26
CA SER A 39 -9.63 -7.40 14.53
C SER A 39 -9.77 -8.07 13.16
N VAL A 40 -10.88 -8.78 12.90
CA VAL A 40 -11.19 -9.35 11.58
C VAL A 40 -11.28 -8.25 10.51
N GLN A 41 -11.62 -7.02 10.90
CA GLN A 41 -11.66 -5.85 10.01
C GLN A 41 -10.30 -5.48 9.41
N CYS A 42 -9.19 -6.04 9.93
CA CYS A 42 -7.87 -5.89 9.35
C CYS A 42 -7.66 -6.79 8.12
N ALA A 43 -8.31 -7.96 8.02
CA ALA A 43 -8.09 -8.89 6.91
C ALA A 43 -8.37 -8.29 5.51
N PRO A 44 -9.41 -7.45 5.31
CA PRO A 44 -9.61 -6.72 4.05
C PRO A 44 -8.42 -5.90 3.58
N VAL A 45 -7.57 -5.37 4.48
CA VAL A 45 -6.41 -4.56 4.07
C VAL A 45 -5.47 -5.38 3.21
N LEU A 46 -5.14 -6.61 3.62
CA LEU A 46 -4.23 -7.50 2.89
C LEU A 46 -4.81 -7.90 1.53
N LEU A 47 -6.14 -8.06 1.44
CA LEU A 47 -6.81 -8.34 0.18
C LEU A 47 -6.79 -7.13 -0.77
N THR A 48 -6.85 -5.91 -0.25
CA THR A 48 -6.72 -4.70 -1.07
C THR A 48 -5.27 -4.49 -1.51
N LEU A 49 -4.28 -4.75 -0.65
CA LEU A 49 -2.86 -4.73 -1.02
C LEU A 49 -2.55 -5.77 -2.12
N ARG A 50 -3.14 -6.97 -2.00
CA ARG A 50 -3.04 -8.02 -3.03
C ARG A 50 -3.49 -7.51 -4.39
N LYS A 51 -4.63 -6.81 -4.47
CA LYS A 51 -5.17 -6.29 -5.74
C LYS A 51 -4.19 -5.32 -6.40
N LEU A 52 -3.61 -4.40 -5.62
CA LEU A 52 -2.59 -3.46 -6.11
C LEU A 52 -1.33 -4.15 -6.61
N LEU A 53 -0.86 -5.19 -5.91
CA LEU A 53 0.32 -5.97 -6.33
C LEU A 53 0.06 -6.78 -7.61
N ASN A 54 -1.11 -7.41 -7.72
CA ASN A 54 -1.45 -8.27 -8.86
C ASN A 54 -2.19 -7.56 -10.00
N LEU A 55 -2.29 -6.24 -9.96
CA LEU A 55 -2.89 -5.48 -11.05
C LEU A 55 -2.03 -5.64 -12.30
N ARG A 56 -2.62 -6.16 -13.37
CA ARG A 56 -1.90 -6.44 -14.64
C ARG A 56 -1.53 -5.17 -15.39
N ASP A 57 -2.46 -4.22 -15.43
CA ASP A 57 -2.29 -2.95 -16.12
C ASP A 57 -1.87 -1.85 -15.12
N PRO A 58 -0.61 -1.39 -15.14
CA PRO A 58 -0.14 -0.35 -14.23
C PRO A 58 -0.77 1.02 -14.51
N THR A 59 -1.38 1.26 -15.68
CA THR A 59 -2.10 2.53 -15.93
C THR A 59 -3.33 2.69 -15.06
N MET A 60 -3.90 1.56 -14.59
CA MET A 60 -5.05 1.52 -13.69
C MET A 60 -4.67 1.71 -12.21
N LEU A 61 -3.39 1.90 -11.89
CA LEU A 61 -2.92 2.08 -10.51
C LEU A 61 -3.62 3.22 -9.78
N GLY A 62 -3.89 4.34 -10.46
CA GLY A 62 -4.59 5.48 -9.86
C GLY A 62 -5.97 5.11 -9.32
N LEU A 63 -6.73 4.30 -10.07
CA LEU A 63 -8.07 3.86 -9.66
C LEU A 63 -8.02 2.92 -8.45
N GLU A 64 -7.08 1.98 -8.43
CA GLU A 64 -6.92 1.08 -7.29
C GLU A 64 -6.42 1.82 -6.04
N VAL A 65 -5.55 2.83 -6.20
CA VAL A 65 -5.11 3.70 -5.09
C VAL A 65 -6.26 4.57 -4.57
N ALA A 66 -7.10 5.13 -5.45
CA ALA A 66 -8.30 5.84 -5.05
C ALA A 66 -9.26 4.91 -4.27
N SER A 67 -9.43 3.66 -4.72
CA SER A 67 -10.23 2.66 -4.01
C SER A 67 -9.64 2.30 -2.64
N LEU A 68 -8.31 2.16 -2.55
CA LEU A 68 -7.60 1.95 -1.28
C LEU A 68 -7.89 3.12 -0.31
N ARG A 69 -7.78 4.36 -0.77
CA ARG A 69 -8.04 5.56 0.02
C ARG A 69 -9.48 5.65 0.52
N GLN A 70 -10.45 5.24 -0.30
CA GLN A 70 -11.85 5.17 0.11
C GLN A 70 -12.08 4.12 1.20
N GLN A 71 -11.41 2.97 1.11
CA GLN A 71 -11.54 1.90 2.10
C GLN A 71 -10.80 2.22 3.41
N PHE A 72 -9.67 2.93 3.31
CA PHE A 72 -8.75 3.27 4.39
C PHE A 72 -8.35 4.77 4.31
N PRO A 73 -9.18 5.68 4.87
CA PRO A 73 -8.99 7.13 4.78
C PRO A 73 -7.85 7.68 5.65
N ASP A 74 -7.06 6.81 6.26
CA ASP A 74 -5.83 7.12 7.00
C ASP A 74 -4.56 6.68 6.26
N VAL A 75 -4.68 6.08 5.07
CA VAL A 75 -3.52 5.78 4.21
C VAL A 75 -2.84 7.07 3.76
N SER A 76 -1.50 7.08 3.77
CA SER A 76 -0.67 8.23 3.40
C SER A 76 0.07 8.00 2.08
N GLU A 77 0.62 9.06 1.50
CA GLU A 77 1.46 8.98 0.30
C GLU A 77 2.70 8.08 0.50
N ASP A 78 3.27 8.06 1.72
CA ASP A 78 4.42 7.21 2.05
C ASP A 78 4.04 5.73 2.02
N HIS A 79 2.85 5.38 2.53
CA HIS A 79 2.33 4.01 2.47
C HIS A 79 2.14 3.56 1.02
N VAL A 80 1.55 4.41 0.18
CA VAL A 80 1.37 4.10 -1.24
C VAL A 80 2.72 4.02 -1.95
N SER A 81 3.64 4.92 -1.68
CA SER A 81 5.02 4.89 -2.20
C SER A 81 5.71 3.57 -1.89
N ALA A 82 5.64 3.09 -0.64
CA ALA A 82 6.21 1.81 -0.25
C ALA A 82 5.58 0.61 -0.98
N LEU A 83 4.28 0.66 -1.26
CA LEU A 83 3.59 -0.39 -2.03
C LEU A 83 4.02 -0.39 -3.49
N LEU A 84 4.16 0.79 -4.11
CA LEU A 84 4.64 0.92 -5.48
C LEU A 84 6.09 0.46 -5.60
N ASP A 85 6.91 0.73 -4.58
CA ASP A 85 8.28 0.25 -4.47
C ASP A 85 8.36 -1.28 -4.35
N LEU A 86 7.50 -1.87 -3.52
CA LEU A 86 7.38 -3.33 -3.41
C LEU A 86 6.96 -3.96 -4.74
N ARG A 87 6.11 -3.28 -5.51
CA ARG A 87 5.61 -3.77 -6.79
C ARG A 87 6.70 -3.81 -7.87
N GLY A 88 7.61 -2.84 -7.88
CA GLY A 88 8.86 -2.88 -8.66
C GLY A 88 8.73 -2.65 -10.17
N ASP A 89 7.53 -2.69 -10.75
CA ASP A 89 7.28 -2.52 -12.20
C ASP A 89 6.51 -1.23 -12.54
N VAL A 90 6.73 -0.17 -11.76
CA VAL A 90 5.99 1.11 -11.86
C VAL A 90 6.92 2.20 -12.41
N SER A 91 6.51 2.83 -13.52
CA SER A 91 7.23 3.99 -14.07
C SER A 91 7.04 5.25 -13.21
N GLN A 92 7.90 6.26 -13.39
CA GLN A 92 7.75 7.52 -12.66
C GLN A 92 6.41 8.21 -12.95
N GLU A 93 5.95 8.19 -14.19
CA GLU A 93 4.66 8.75 -14.60
C GLU A 93 3.49 8.02 -13.92
N GLN A 94 3.52 6.68 -13.91
CA GLN A 94 2.52 5.85 -13.24
C GLN A 94 2.51 6.08 -11.73
N ARG A 95 3.69 6.27 -11.13
CA ARG A 95 3.83 6.61 -9.71
C ARG A 95 3.16 7.95 -9.39
N LEU A 96 3.41 8.97 -10.20
CA LEU A 96 2.83 10.29 -10.00
C LEU A 96 1.29 10.25 -10.16
N ALA A 97 0.79 9.56 -11.18
CA ALA A 97 -0.66 9.38 -11.38
C ALA A 97 -1.32 8.62 -10.21
N ALA A 98 -0.64 7.60 -9.68
CA ALA A 98 -1.12 6.86 -8.51
C ALA A 98 -1.19 7.75 -7.26
N LEU A 99 -0.16 8.56 -7.01
CA LEU A 99 -0.11 9.47 -5.86
C LEU A 99 -1.09 10.64 -5.99
N SER A 100 -1.26 11.24 -7.18
CA SER A 100 -2.24 12.32 -7.40
C SER A 100 -3.67 11.85 -7.11
N SER A 101 -3.97 10.58 -7.40
CA SER A 101 -5.27 9.96 -7.13
C SER A 101 -5.64 9.93 -5.63
N LEU A 102 -4.68 10.10 -4.71
CA LEU A 102 -4.95 10.26 -3.29
C LEU A 102 -5.52 11.65 -2.94
N GLN A 103 -5.19 12.65 -3.75
CA GLN A 103 -5.54 14.05 -3.57
C GLN A 103 -6.85 14.41 -4.28
N ASP A 104 -7.17 13.72 -5.38
CA ASP A 104 -8.35 13.97 -6.22
C ASP A 104 -9.69 13.53 -5.57
N GLY A 105 -9.65 12.87 -4.41
CA GLY A 105 -10.84 12.44 -3.67
C GLY A 105 -11.17 13.38 -2.51
N SER A 106 -12.41 13.86 -2.43
CA SER A 106 -12.94 14.44 -1.18
C SER A 106 -12.73 13.45 -0.05
N GLN A 107 -12.14 13.89 1.08
CA GLN A 107 -11.87 13.01 2.22
C GLN A 107 -13.15 12.25 2.57
N PRO A 108 -13.23 10.92 2.34
CA PRO A 108 -14.44 10.22 2.68
C PRO A 108 -14.57 10.30 4.20
N SER A 109 -15.74 10.72 4.67
CA SER A 109 -16.04 10.67 6.10
C SER A 109 -15.77 9.23 6.56
N PRO A 110 -14.95 9.02 7.60
CA PRO A 110 -14.63 7.68 8.04
C PRO A 110 -15.96 6.95 8.31
N PRO A 111 -16.22 5.80 7.68
CA PRO A 111 -17.44 5.06 7.95
C PRO A 111 -17.49 4.81 9.45
N ALA A 112 -18.60 5.19 10.08
CA ALA A 112 -18.76 5.11 11.52
C ALA A 112 -18.38 3.69 12.00
N GLY A 113 -17.34 3.60 12.83
CA GLY A 113 -16.88 2.34 13.42
C GLY A 113 -15.63 1.70 12.82
N ARG A 114 -15.02 2.24 11.74
CA ARG A 114 -13.69 1.76 11.29
C ARG A 114 -12.56 2.41 12.06
N ARG A 115 -11.71 1.59 12.68
CA ARG A 115 -10.45 2.04 13.32
C ARG A 115 -9.42 2.41 12.27
N ALA A 116 -8.60 3.40 12.60
CA ALA A 116 -7.41 3.73 11.81
C ALA A 116 -6.42 2.57 11.87
N LEU A 117 -5.94 2.12 10.71
CA LEU A 117 -4.98 1.02 10.55
C LEU A 117 -3.61 1.53 10.12
N PHE A 118 -3.56 2.37 9.09
CA PHE A 118 -2.33 2.90 8.53
C PHE A 118 -1.67 3.92 9.46
N SER A 119 -2.42 4.62 10.30
CA SER A 119 -1.81 5.50 11.32
C SER A 119 -0.97 4.76 12.36
N LEU A 120 -1.21 3.45 12.54
CA LEU A 120 -0.45 2.59 13.45
C LEU A 120 0.75 1.93 12.78
N VAL A 121 0.84 2.00 11.46
CA VAL A 121 1.93 1.42 10.67
C VAL A 121 2.91 2.54 10.36
N PRO A 122 4.17 2.49 10.84
CA PRO A 122 5.17 3.45 10.41
C PRO A 122 5.50 3.21 8.94
N ALA A 123 5.28 4.22 8.11
CA ALA A 123 5.69 4.16 6.72
C ALA A 123 7.23 4.14 6.62
N PRO A 124 7.81 3.38 5.67
CA PRO A 124 9.25 3.43 5.44
C PRO A 124 9.64 4.86 5.05
N THR A 125 10.58 5.46 5.78
CA THR A 125 11.12 6.76 5.39
C THR A 125 11.80 6.63 4.04
N PRO A 126 11.45 7.46 3.03
CA PRO A 126 12.23 7.50 1.80
C PRO A 126 13.66 7.85 2.18
N ALA A 127 14.64 7.11 1.62
CA ALA A 127 16.04 7.47 1.79
C ALA A 127 16.20 8.94 1.36
N PRO A 128 16.85 9.80 2.18
CA PRO A 128 17.01 11.19 1.82
C PRO A 128 17.70 11.23 0.45
N SER A 129 17.07 11.90 -0.51
CA SER A 129 17.69 12.27 -1.77
C SER A 129 19.00 12.93 -1.40
N ASN A 130 20.14 12.33 -1.77
CA ASN A 130 21.44 12.97 -1.60
C ASN A 130 21.33 14.34 -2.28
N CYS A 131 21.20 15.40 -1.47
CA CYS A 131 21.32 16.76 -1.95
C CYS A 131 22.74 16.89 -2.48
N ILE A 132 22.91 16.74 -3.80
CA ILE A 132 24.11 17.21 -4.46
C ILE A 132 24.04 18.72 -4.32
N PHE A 133 24.72 19.23 -3.30
CA PHE A 133 24.92 20.64 -3.09
C PHE A 133 25.75 21.13 -4.28
N SER A 134 25.10 21.61 -5.34
CA SER A 134 25.73 22.42 -6.38
C SER A 134 26.06 23.78 -5.78
N GLY A 135 27.08 23.79 -4.91
CA GLY A 135 27.76 25.01 -4.50
C GLY A 135 28.79 25.36 -5.57
N ILE A 136 28.40 26.22 -6.51
CA ILE A 136 29.38 26.97 -7.29
C ILE A 136 29.97 28.02 -6.34
N CYS A 137 31.22 27.84 -5.94
CA CYS A 137 32.00 28.91 -5.33
C CYS A 137 32.70 29.69 -6.45
N VAL A 138 32.35 30.97 -6.58
CA VAL A 138 33.17 31.98 -7.26
C VAL A 138 34.00 32.69 -6.21
#